data_AF-A0AAT9PGT8-F1
#
_entry.id   AF-A0AAT9PGT8-F1
#
_cell.length_a   1.000
_cell.length_b   1.000
_cell.length_c   1.000
_cell.angle_alpha   90.00
_cell.angle_beta   90.00
_cell.angle_gamma   90.00
#
_symmetry.space_group_name_H-M   'P 1'
#
loop_
_entity.id
_entity.type
_entity.pdbx_description
1 polymer ?
#
loop_
_entity_poly.entity_id
_entity_poly.type
_entity_poly.pdbx_seq_one_letter_code
_entity_poly.pdbx_strand_id
1 'polypeptide(L)' 'MYPKRVIEFGTIEAINGCVKARMGIAVMVKSILKDHEQSLTMTDLPEKYSKVPTYYIMRKDVFFSDALQGFVEMIKEKTM' A
#
# COMPACT_ATOMS: atom_id res chain seq x y z
N MET A 1 6.48 15.67 14.53
CA MET A 1 5.70 14.67 15.29
C MET A 1 6.43 13.34 15.15
N TYR A 2 6.80 12.69 16.26
CA TYR A 2 7.43 11.37 16.26
C TYR A 2 6.55 10.44 17.11
N PRO A 3 6.27 9.19 16.68
CA PRO A 3 5.39 8.30 17.43
C PRO A 3 5.98 7.98 18.80
N LYS A 4 5.22 8.28 19.87
CA LYS A 4 5.65 7.99 21.26
C LYS A 4 5.57 6.49 21.60
N ARG A 5 4.77 5.73 20.85
CA ARG A 5 4.60 4.27 20.97
C ARG A 5 4.29 3.71 19.59
N VAL A 6 5.03 2.68 19.18
CA VAL A 6 4.81 1.94 17.94
C VAL A 6 4.13 0.62 18.31
N ILE A 7 3.09 0.26 17.57
CA ILE A 7 2.39 -1.02 17.70
C ILE A 7 2.48 -1.71 16.34
N GLU A 8 2.86 -2.98 16.34
CA GLU A 8 3.04 -3.78 15.14
C GLU A 8 1.91 -4.81 15.02
N PHE A 9 1.44 -4.99 13.79
CA PHE A 9 0.42 -5.97 13.45
C PHE A 9 0.84 -6.70 12.17
N GLY A 10 0.51 -7.99 12.08
CA GLY A 10 0.86 -8.81 10.91
C GLY A 10 -0.05 -8.59 9.70
N THR A 11 -1.18 -7.88 9.85
CA THR A 11 -2.17 -7.69 8.77
C THR A 11 -2.73 -6.27 8.75
N ILE A 12 -3.12 -5.83 7.57
CA ILE A 12 -3.70 -4.51 7.31
C ILE A 12 -5.08 -4.38 7.97
N GLU A 13 -5.84 -5.47 7.99
CA GLU A 13 -7.17 -5.55 8.59
C GLU A 13 -7.10 -5.34 10.10
N ALA A 14 -6.07 -5.90 10.76
CA ALA A 14 -5.86 -5.69 12.19
C ALA A 14 -5.49 -4.22 12.50
N ILE A 15 -4.63 -3.62 11.68
CA ILE A 15 -4.30 -2.18 11.79
C ILE A 15 -5.57 -1.35 11.66
N ASN A 16 -6.38 -1.62 10.63
CA ASN A 16 -7.63 -0.91 10.39
C ASN A 16 -8.61 -1.05 11.56
N GLY A 17 -8.77 -2.27 12.08
CA GLY A 17 -9.59 -2.54 13.27
C GLY A 17 -9.16 -1.70 14.48
N CYS A 18 -7.86 -1.57 14.72
CA CYS A 18 -7.33 -0.76 15.82
C CYS A 18 -7.58 0.75 15.63
N VAL A 19 -7.46 1.25 14.40
CA VAL A 19 -7.79 2.66 14.09
C VAL A 19 -9.29 2.91 14.28
N LYS A 20 -10.15 2.02 13.79
CA LYS A 20 -11.62 2.09 14.01
C LYS A 20 -11.99 2.04 15.49
N ALA A 21 -11.26 1.27 16.29
CA ALA A 21 -11.38 1.19 17.74
C ALA A 21 -10.74 2.39 18.49
N ARG A 22 -10.24 3.41 17.78
CA ARG A 22 -9.61 4.62 18.34
C ARG A 22 -8.34 4.34 19.17
N MET A 23 -7.65 3.24 18.91
CA MET A 23 -6.43 2.88 19.63
C MET A 23 -5.18 3.63 19.12
N GLY A 24 -5.26 4.24 17.94
CA GLY A 24 -4.14 4.98 17.35
C GLY A 24 -4.44 5.53 15.96
N ILE A 25 -3.38 5.99 15.29
CA ILE A 25 -3.39 6.45 13.90
C ILE A 25 -2.39 5.61 13.08
N ALA A 26 -2.65 5.44 11.79
CA ALA A 26 -1.77 4.72 10.87
C ALA A 26 -1.55 5.52 9.59
N VAL A 27 -0.35 5.40 9.01
CA VAL A 27 -0.07 5.85 7.65
C VAL A 27 -0.29 4.69 6.70
N MET A 28 -1.11 4.89 5.66
CA MET A 28 -1.58 3.84 4.77
C MET A 28 -1.61 4.31 3.32
N VAL A 29 -1.50 3.37 2.37
CA VAL A 29 -1.66 3.65 0.94
C VAL A 29 -3.15 3.74 0.61
N LYS A 30 -3.56 4.81 -0.09
CA LYS A 30 -4.98 5.05 -0.45
C LYS A 30 -5.62 3.88 -1.21
N SER A 31 -4.87 3.20 -2.07
CA SER A 31 -5.38 2.07 -2.86
C SER A 31 -5.91 0.91 -2.00
N ILE A 32 -5.42 0.77 -0.77
CA ILE A 32 -5.81 -0.28 0.19
C ILE A 32 -7.07 0.12 0.97
N LEU A 33 -7.38 1.42 1.04
CA LEU A 33 -8.46 1.96 1.85
C LEU A 33 -9.77 2.19 1.08
N LYS A 34 -9.82 1.86 -0.22
CA LYS A 34 -10.98 2.15 -1.09
C LYS A 34 -12.31 1.67 -0.51
N ASP A 35 -12.33 0.51 0.16
CA ASP A 35 -13.55 -0.08 0.75
C ASP A 35 -13.86 0.44 2.16
N HIS A 36 -13.07 1.38 2.68
CA HIS A 36 -13.14 1.85 4.06
C HIS A 36 -13.21 3.38 4.20
N GLU A 37 -13.25 4.13 3.10
CA GLU A 37 -13.22 5.60 3.09
C GLU A 37 -14.30 6.24 3.97
N GLN A 38 -15.50 5.66 4.03
CA GLN A 38 -16.60 6.20 4.84
C GLN A 38 -16.48 5.90 6.35
N SER A 39 -15.61 4.97 6.73
CA SER A 39 -15.50 4.47 8.11
C SER A 39 -14.32 5.05 8.90
N LEU A 40 -13.50 5.88 8.25
CA LEU A 40 -12.26 6.43 8.81
C LEU A 40 -12.15 7.92 8.50
N THR A 41 -11.53 8.68 9.40
CA THR A 41 -11.07 10.04 9.08
C THR A 41 -9.70 9.95 8.41
N MET A 42 -9.59 10.48 7.20
CA MET A 42 -8.35 10.50 6.43
C MET A 42 -7.71 11.89 6.50
N THR A 43 -6.39 11.92 6.63
CA THR A 43 -5.60 13.15 6.54
C THR A 43 -4.54 12.94 5.48
N ASP A 44 -4.49 13.84 4.50
CA ASP A 44 -3.51 13.73 3.43
C ASP A 44 -2.09 13.98 3.94
N LEU A 45 -1.17 13.16 3.44
CA LEU A 45 0.27 13.38 3.65
C LEU A 45 0.75 14.55 2.79
N PRO A 46 1.78 15.29 3.24
CA PRO A 46 2.46 16.26 2.39
C PRO A 46 2.92 15.63 1.08
N GLU A 47 2.82 16.36 -0.03
CA GLU A 47 3.08 15.84 -1.38
C GLU A 47 4.43 15.11 -1.50
N LYS A 48 5.47 15.64 -0.86
CA LYS A 48 6.81 15.02 -0.81
C LYS A 48 6.86 13.60 -0.21
N TYR A 49 5.83 13.19 0.52
CA TYR A 49 5.72 11.87 1.16
C TYR A 49 4.47 11.09 0.71
N SER A 50 3.68 11.63 -0.22
CA SER A 50 2.40 11.04 -0.60
C SER A 50 2.49 9.96 -1.67
N LYS A 51 3.69 9.75 -2.24
CA LYS A 51 3.96 8.74 -3.27
C LYS A 51 4.96 7.70 -2.78
N VAL A 52 4.62 6.43 -2.99
CA VAL A 52 5.50 5.29 -2.71
C VAL A 52 5.71 4.53 -4.02
N PRO A 53 6.97 4.38 -4.49
CA PRO A 53 7.21 3.62 -5.71
C PRO A 53 6.89 2.15 -5.48
N THR A 54 6.15 1.56 -6.41
CA THR A 54 5.84 0.12 -6.40
C THR A 54 6.62 -0.52 -7.54
N TYR A 55 7.40 -1.55 -7.22
CA TYR A 55 8.25 -2.23 -8.18
C TYR A 55 7.76 -3.66 -8.41
N TYR A 56 7.73 -4.07 -9.67
CA TYR A 56 7.59 -5.48 -10.01
C TYR A 56 8.97 -6.15 -9.93
N ILE A 57 9.10 -7.17 -9.07
CA ILE A 57 10.36 -7.87 -8.81
C ILE A 57 10.26 -9.28 -9.38
N MET A 58 11.19 -9.64 -10.24
CA MET A 58 11.36 -11.00 -10.78
C MET A 58 12.80 -11.46 -10.61
N ARG A 59 13.01 -12.78 -10.61
CA ARG A 59 14.35 -13.36 -10.71
C ARG A 59 14.96 -13.05 -12.08
N LYS A 60 16.25 -12.71 -12.10
CA LYS A 60 16.99 -12.40 -13.34
C LYS A 60 17.14 -13.60 -14.27
N ASP A 61 17.11 -14.80 -13.73
CA ASP A 61 17.32 -16.07 -14.43
C ASP A 61 16.01 -16.83 -14.72
N VAL A 62 14.86 -16.16 -14.57
CA VAL A 62 13.57 -16.79 -14.88
C VAL A 62 13.42 -16.95 -16.40
N PHE A 63 12.85 -18.07 -16.85
CA PHE A 63 12.50 -18.24 -18.25
C PHE A 63 11.43 -17.20 -18.62
N PHE A 64 11.74 -16.36 -19.62
CA PHE A 64 10.86 -15.29 -20.06
C PHE A 64 9.89 -15.82 -21.12
N SER A 65 8.82 -16.46 -20.65
CA SER A 65 7.75 -16.97 -21.53
C SER A 65 6.92 -15.84 -22.14
N ASP A 66 6.24 -16.12 -23.25
CA ASP A 66 5.32 -15.16 -23.89
C ASP A 66 4.23 -14.68 -22.91
N ALA A 67 3.76 -15.56 -22.01
CA ALA A 67 2.81 -15.21 -20.97
C ALA A 67 3.41 -14.22 -19.95
N LEU A 68 4.67 -14.42 -19.54
CA LEU A 68 5.35 -13.49 -18.64
C LEU A 68 5.63 -12.15 -19.32
N GLN A 69 6.01 -12.17 -20.60
CA GLN A 69 6.18 -10.97 -21.40
C GLN A 69 4.89 -10.15 -21.47
N GLY A 70 3.78 -10.78 -21.88
CA GLY A 70 2.48 -10.12 -21.96
C GLY A 70 2.02 -9.57 -20.60
N PHE A 71 2.30 -10.27 -19.51
CA PHE A 71 2.01 -9.78 -18.17
C PHE A 71 2.84 -8.55 -17.79
N VAL A 72 4.13 -8.54 -18.10
CA VAL A 72 5.02 -7.40 -17.86
C VAL A 72 4.59 -6.17 -18.65
N GLU A 73 4.20 -6.36 -19.91
CA GLU A 73 3.68 -5.30 -20.77
C GLU A 73 2.38 -4.72 -20.20
N MET A 74 1.44 -5.58 -19.80
CA MET A 74 0.19 -5.17 -19.15
C MET A 74 0.41 -4.33 -17.87
N ILE A 75 1.38 -4.71 -17.02
CA ILE A 75 1.67 -3.96 -15.79
C ILE A 75 2.29 -2.60 -16.10
N LYS A 76 3.18 -2.53 -17.10
CA LYS A 76 3.82 -1.27 -17.51
C LYS A 76 2.77 -0.25 -17.96
N GLU A 77 1.82 -0.67 -18.80
CA GLU A 77 0.73 0.19 -19.28
C GLU A 77 -0.16 0.70 -18.14
N LYS A 78 -0.45 -0.14 -17.14
CA LYS A 78 -1.33 0.20 -16.02
C LYS A 78 -0.70 1.08 -14.95
N THR A 79 0.63 1.25 -14.99
CA THR A 79 1.40 2.03 -14.01
C THR A 79 1.82 3.40 -14.55
N MET A 80 1.59 3.69 -15.85
CA MET A 80 1.81 4.99 -16.48
C MET A 80 0.62 5.94 -16.34
#